data_AF-A0A530H2G8-F1
#
_entry.id   AF-A0A530H2G8-F1
#
_cell.length_a   1.000
_cell.length_b   1.000
_cell.length_c   1.000
_cell.angle_alpha   90.00
_cell.angle_beta   90.00
_cell.angle_gamma   90.00
#
_symmetry.space_group_name_H-M   'P 1'
#
loop_
_entity.id
_entity.type
_entity.pdbx_description
1 polymer ?
#
loop_
_entity_poly.entity_id
_entity_poly.type
_entity_poly.pdbx_seq_one_letter_code
_entity_poly.pdbx_strand_id
1 'polypeptide(L)'
;FRIVQELAAKAPFRQCKIMPFLADLEEDPAAAEIDRPALLKAFRAYLQANDLEADWESVSRAENGMLVNALSMMAPYGPAEKQALLEAPDLKTRAETLIAITEMTLAREDDEFGSSLQ
;
A
#
# COMPACT_ATOMS: atom_id res chain seq x y z
N PHE A 1 -2.41 14.86 0.94
CA PHE A 1 -3.20 16.09 1.17
C PHE A 1 -4.59 15.89 0.58
N ARG A 2 -5.58 16.72 0.97
CA ARG A 2 -6.87 16.83 0.27
C ARG A 2 -7.01 18.20 -0.38
N ILE A 3 -7.63 18.27 -1.55
CA ILE A 3 -7.96 19.55 -2.20
C ILE A 3 -9.17 20.14 -1.48
N VAL A 4 -9.00 21.32 -0.90
CA VAL A 4 -10.09 22.08 -0.26
C VAL A 4 -10.80 22.94 -1.29
N GLN A 5 -10.02 23.59 -2.15
CA GLN A 5 -10.54 24.51 -3.16
C GLN A 5 -9.54 24.65 -4.30
N GLU A 6 -10.00 24.54 -5.54
CA GLU A 6 -9.25 24.97 -6.71
C GLU A 6 -9.40 26.48 -6.94
N LEU A 7 -8.29 27.16 -7.21
CA LEU A 7 -8.21 28.61 -7.40
C LEU A 7 -8.35 28.95 -8.89
N ALA A 8 -9.14 29.99 -9.19
CA ALA A 8 -9.17 30.56 -10.53
C ALA A 8 -7.84 31.29 -10.80
N ALA A 9 -6.94 30.65 -11.56
CA ALA A 9 -5.62 31.17 -11.88
C ALA A 9 -5.43 31.34 -13.39
N LYS A 10 -4.70 32.38 -13.80
CA LYS A 10 -4.27 32.59 -15.20
C LYS A 10 -3.00 31.83 -15.57
N ALA A 11 -2.38 31.16 -14.59
CA ALA A 11 -1.17 30.36 -14.80
C ALA A 11 -1.49 29.10 -15.64
N PRO A 12 -0.52 28.52 -16.36
CA PRO A 12 -0.73 27.34 -17.19
C PRO A 12 -0.88 26.03 -16.38
N PHE A 13 -1.05 26.11 -15.05
CA PHE A 13 -1.20 24.96 -14.17
C PHE A 13 -2.28 25.22 -13.12
N ARG A 14 -2.93 24.14 -12.65
CA ARG A 14 -3.95 24.17 -11.61
C ARG A 14 -3.33 24.59 -10.29
N GLN A 15 -4.01 25.46 -9.55
CA GLN A 15 -3.60 25.90 -8.23
C GLN A 15 -4.69 25.55 -7.23
N CYS A 16 -4.34 24.90 -6.12
CA CYS A 16 -5.31 24.45 -5.14
C CYS A 16 -4.89 24.86 -3.73
N LYS A 17 -5.86 25.27 -2.91
CA LYS A 17 -5.73 25.22 -1.46
C LYS A 17 -5.85 23.77 -1.02
N ILE A 18 -4.91 23.31 -0.22
CA ILE A 18 -4.85 21.94 0.27
C ILE A 18 -4.97 21.89 1.78
N MET A 19 -5.49 20.78 2.28
CA MET A 19 -5.40 20.39 3.68
C MET A 19 -4.34 19.28 3.79
N PRO A 20 -3.25 19.49 4.56
CA PRO A 20 -2.22 18.48 4.75
C PRO A 20 -2.69 17.33 5.65
N PHE A 21 -2.07 16.16 5.52
CA PHE A 21 -2.25 15.03 6.44
C PHE A 21 -1.18 15.13 7.53
N LEU A 22 -1.42 15.95 8.56
CA LEU A 22 -0.42 16.18 9.61
C LEU A 22 -0.20 14.96 10.50
N ALA A 23 -1.23 14.12 10.66
CA ALA A 23 -1.14 12.88 11.44
C ALA A 23 -0.09 11.91 10.90
N ASP A 24 0.22 11.95 9.60
CA ASP A 24 1.25 11.10 8.97
C ASP A 24 2.67 11.41 9.48
N LEU A 25 2.89 12.56 10.12
CA LEU A 25 4.18 12.94 10.70
C LEU A 25 4.42 12.34 12.09
N GLU A 26 3.36 11.85 12.72
CA GLU A 26 3.41 11.24 14.05
C GLU A 26 3.50 9.71 13.93
N GLU A 27 3.97 9.07 15.00
CA GLU A 27 3.94 7.61 15.07
C GLU A 27 2.49 7.14 15.25
N ASP A 28 2.02 6.27 14.35
CA ASP A 28 0.63 5.82 14.38
C ASP A 28 0.44 4.76 15.48
N PRO A 29 -0.34 5.03 16.54
CA PRO A 29 -0.58 4.05 17.61
C PRO A 29 -1.29 2.78 17.11
N ALA A 30 -2.04 2.87 16.00
CA ALA A 30 -2.69 1.72 15.38
C ALA A 30 -1.68 0.75 14.74
N ALA A 31 -0.39 1.13 14.62
CA ALA A 31 0.67 0.24 14.17
C ALA A 31 0.79 -1.03 15.03
N ALA A 32 0.50 -0.92 16.33
CA ALA A 32 0.53 -2.05 17.26
C ALA A 32 -0.63 -3.04 17.04
N GLU A 33 -1.70 -2.61 16.39
CA GLU A 33 -2.90 -3.43 16.11
C GLU A 33 -2.81 -4.20 14.79
N ILE A 34 -1.74 -4.00 14.01
CA ILE A 34 -1.56 -4.67 12.72
C ILE A 34 -1.35 -6.16 12.92
N ASP A 35 -2.09 -6.97 12.16
CA ASP A 35 -1.83 -8.40 12.02
C ASP A 35 -0.52 -8.62 11.25
N ARG A 36 0.59 -8.59 11.99
CA ARG A 36 1.94 -8.76 11.45
C ARG A 36 2.12 -10.12 10.75
N PRO A 37 1.64 -11.26 11.29
CA PRO A 37 1.65 -12.53 10.56
C PRO A 37 0.98 -12.46 9.19
N ALA A 38 -0.21 -11.86 9.08
CA ALA A 38 -0.90 -11.70 7.80
C ALA A 38 -0.13 -10.78 6.84
N LEU A 39 0.42 -9.68 7.35
CA LEU A 39 1.24 -8.76 6.55
C LEU A 39 2.49 -9.46 5.97
N LEU A 40 3.22 -10.22 6.81
CA LEU A 40 4.41 -10.96 6.36
C LEU A 40 4.06 -12.07 5.37
N LYS A 41 2.90 -12.72 5.54
CA LYS A 41 2.40 -13.70 4.58
C LYS A 41 2.13 -13.05 3.22
N ALA A 42 1.42 -11.93 3.18
CA ALA A 42 1.17 -11.18 1.95
C ALA A 42 2.47 -10.70 1.30
N PHE A 43 3.41 -10.17 2.10
CA PHE A 43 4.72 -9.74 1.62
C PHE A 43 5.51 -10.87 0.98
N ARG A 44 5.53 -12.05 1.62
CA ARG A 44 6.20 -13.23 1.06
C ARG A 44 5.57 -13.71 -0.23
N ALA A 45 4.24 -13.78 -0.28
CA ALA A 45 3.53 -14.19 -1.48
C ALA A 45 3.81 -13.22 -2.64
N TYR A 46 3.82 -11.91 -2.37
CA TYR A 46 4.18 -10.89 -3.35
C TYR A 46 5.60 -11.06 -3.89
N LEU A 47 6.60 -11.19 -3.02
CA LEU A 47 7.99 -11.37 -3.44
C LEU A 47 8.17 -12.63 -4.28
N GLN A 48 7.53 -13.73 -3.86
CA GLN A 48 7.60 -14.99 -4.58
C GLN A 48 6.98 -14.90 -5.99
N ALA A 49 5.83 -14.24 -6.13
CA ALA A 49 5.19 -14.05 -7.44
C ALA A 49 6.00 -13.15 -8.38
N ASN A 50 6.82 -12.24 -7.83
CA ASN A 50 7.63 -11.30 -8.59
C ASN A 50 9.11 -11.73 -8.73
N ASP A 51 9.46 -12.96 -8.32
CA ASP A 51 10.84 -13.49 -8.32
C ASP A 51 11.85 -12.58 -7.61
N LEU A 52 11.43 -12.02 -6.47
CA LEU A 52 12.24 -11.12 -5.65
C LEU A 52 12.76 -11.83 -4.40
N GLU A 53 14.04 -11.62 -4.09
CA GLU A 53 14.66 -12.09 -2.86
C GLU A 53 14.60 -11.02 -1.76
N ALA A 54 14.48 -11.46 -0.51
CA ALA A 54 14.56 -10.57 0.65
C ALA A 54 15.37 -11.21 1.78
N ASP A 55 16.06 -10.36 2.53
CA ASP A 55 16.65 -10.72 3.82
C ASP A 55 15.53 -10.83 4.88
N TRP A 56 15.07 -12.07 5.09
CA TRP A 56 14.02 -12.38 6.06
C TRP A 56 14.39 -12.04 7.50
N GLU A 57 15.68 -12.02 7.83
CA GLU A 57 16.14 -11.62 9.17
C GLU A 57 15.85 -10.13 9.39
N SER A 58 16.21 -9.29 8.42
CA SER A 58 15.93 -7.86 8.45
C SER A 58 14.43 -7.55 8.36
N VAL A 59 13.67 -8.25 7.50
CA VAL A 59 12.21 -8.11 7.40
C VAL A 59 11.53 -8.44 8.73
N SER A 60 11.98 -9.50 9.41
CA SER A 60 11.39 -9.94 10.69
C SER A 60 11.57 -8.91 11.81
N ARG A 61 12.60 -8.07 11.74
CA ARG A 61 12.89 -7.00 12.71
C ARG A 61 12.31 -5.65 12.35
N ALA A 62 11.97 -5.42 11.08
CA ALA A 62 11.47 -4.14 10.61
C ALA A 62 10.10 -3.81 11.24
N GLU A 63 9.90 -2.53 11.54
CA GLU A 63 8.63 -2.03 12.07
C GLU A 63 7.48 -2.22 11.07
N ASN A 64 6.26 -2.41 11.58
CA ASN A 64 5.08 -2.63 10.73
C ASN A 64 4.90 -1.49 9.70
N GLY A 65 5.09 -0.24 10.13
CA GLY A 65 4.97 0.93 9.24
C GLY A 65 5.97 0.92 8.09
N MET A 66 7.21 0.50 8.36
CA MET A 66 8.24 0.37 7.32
C MET A 66 7.86 -0.70 6.30
N LEU A 67 7.36 -1.85 6.75
CA LEU A 67 6.93 -2.94 5.87
C LEU A 67 5.74 -2.53 4.98
N VAL A 68 4.71 -1.90 5.57
CA VAL A 68 3.54 -1.41 4.83
C VAL A 68 3.97 -0.38 3.77
N ASN A 69 4.84 0.56 4.13
CA ASN A 69 5.33 1.59 3.21
C ASN A 69 6.16 0.99 2.07
N ALA A 70 7.08 0.08 2.38
CA ALA A 70 7.92 -0.59 1.40
C ALA A 70 7.07 -1.34 0.36
N LEU A 71 6.13 -2.16 0.84
CA LEU A 71 5.28 -2.94 -0.06
C LEU A 71 4.32 -2.07 -0.89
N SER A 72 3.81 -0.97 -0.32
CA SER A 72 3.01 0.02 -1.05
C SER A 72 3.77 0.69 -2.22
N MET A 73 5.10 0.82 -2.11
CA MET A 73 5.96 1.40 -3.15
C MET A 73 6.42 0.37 -4.18
N MET A 74 6.72 -0.85 -3.74
CA MET A 74 7.28 -1.90 -4.59
C MET A 74 6.24 -2.51 -5.54
N ALA A 75 4.99 -2.62 -5.09
CA ALA A 75 3.97 -3.32 -5.84
C ALA A 75 3.50 -2.55 -7.08
N PRO A 76 3.30 -3.21 -8.23
CA PRO A 76 2.82 -2.61 -9.48
C PRO A 76 1.31 -2.34 -9.42
N TYR A 77 0.83 -1.77 -8.31
CA TYR A 77 -0.57 -1.43 -8.11
C TYR A 77 -1.06 -0.37 -9.09
N GLY A 78 -2.28 -0.54 -9.56
CA GLY A 78 -2.97 0.42 -10.41
C GLY A 78 -3.29 1.72 -9.67
N PRO A 79 -3.76 2.76 -10.40
CA PRO A 79 -4.09 4.05 -9.79
C PRO A 79 -5.15 3.95 -8.68
N ALA A 80 -6.13 3.05 -8.81
CA ALA A 80 -7.21 2.89 -7.83
C ALA A 80 -6.69 2.27 -6.53
N GLU A 81 -5.88 1.21 -6.61
CA GLU A 81 -5.26 0.55 -5.47
C GLU A 81 -4.30 1.51 -4.74
N LYS A 82 -3.47 2.24 -5.48
CA LYS A 82 -2.59 3.27 -4.89
C LYS A 82 -3.38 4.38 -4.21
N GLN A 83 -4.49 4.79 -4.79
CA GLN A 83 -5.35 5.80 -4.15
C GLN A 83 -5.99 5.26 -2.87
N ALA A 84 -6.46 4.01 -2.85
CA ALA A 84 -7.00 3.39 -1.65
C ALA A 84 -5.96 3.34 -0.51
N LEU A 85 -4.70 3.02 -0.82
CA LEU A 85 -3.61 3.03 0.15
C LEU A 85 -3.29 4.44 0.69
N LEU A 86 -3.38 5.47 -0.16
CA LEU A 86 -3.15 6.86 0.23
C LEU A 86 -4.31 7.48 1.02
N GLU A 87 -5.53 6.96 0.86
CA GLU A 87 -6.73 7.44 1.54
C GLU A 87 -7.09 6.66 2.80
N ALA A 88 -6.36 5.57 3.11
CA ALA A 88 -6.51 4.82 4.34
C ALA A 88 -6.34 5.74 5.57
N PRO A 89 -7.28 5.70 6.53
CA PRO A 89 -7.33 6.65 7.64
C PRO A 89 -6.24 6.45 8.69
N ASP A 90 -5.68 5.24 8.78
CA ASP A 90 -4.63 4.85 9.72
C ASP A 90 -3.81 3.67 9.13
N LEU A 91 -2.68 3.38 9.77
CA LEU A 91 -1.72 2.38 9.32
C LEU A 91 -2.29 0.96 9.39
N LYS A 92 -3.17 0.68 10.35
CA LYS A 92 -3.86 -0.62 10.46
C LYS A 92 -4.75 -0.86 9.26
N THR A 93 -5.65 0.09 8.98
CA THR A 93 -6.55 0.04 7.83
C THR A 93 -5.77 -0.02 6.52
N ARG A 94 -4.64 0.70 6.44
CA ARG A 94 -3.74 0.64 5.29
C ARG A 94 -3.12 -0.75 5.12
N ALA A 95 -2.68 -1.39 6.20
CA ALA A 95 -2.14 -2.74 6.18
C ALA A 95 -3.19 -3.77 5.73
N GLU A 96 -4.40 -3.70 6.27
CA GLU A 96 -5.52 -4.57 5.88
C GLU A 96 -5.88 -4.38 4.40
N THR A 97 -5.95 -3.13 3.94
CA THR A 97 -6.20 -2.78 2.53
C THR A 97 -5.10 -3.35 1.62
N LEU A 98 -3.85 -3.21 2.03
CA LEU A 98 -2.69 -3.72 1.29
C LEU A 98 -2.69 -5.24 1.20
N ILE A 99 -3.00 -5.94 2.30
CA ILE A 99 -3.12 -7.40 2.31
C ILE A 99 -4.22 -7.83 1.33
N ALA A 100 -5.41 -7.22 1.43
CA ALA A 100 -6.53 -7.55 0.55
C ALA A 100 -6.20 -7.32 -0.94
N ILE A 101 -5.58 -6.18 -1.28
CA ILE A 101 -5.16 -5.90 -2.67
C ILE A 101 -4.14 -6.94 -3.15
N THR A 102 -3.17 -7.30 -2.30
CA THR A 102 -2.14 -8.30 -2.64
C THR A 102 -2.79 -9.65 -2.93
N GLU A 103 -3.67 -10.12 -2.05
CA GLU A 103 -4.35 -11.41 -2.19
C GLU A 103 -5.23 -11.44 -3.45
N MET A 104 -5.97 -10.37 -3.74
CA MET A 104 -6.78 -10.27 -4.96
C MET A 104 -5.94 -10.24 -6.23
N THR A 105 -4.76 -9.61 -6.19
CA THR A 105 -3.86 -9.54 -7.35
C THR A 105 -3.28 -10.91 -7.65
N LEU A 106 -2.76 -11.61 -6.64
CA LEU A 106 -2.19 -12.94 -6.79
C LEU A 106 -3.24 -13.98 -7.23
N ALA A 107 -4.46 -13.91 -6.69
CA ALA A 107 -5.54 -14.81 -7.10
C ALA A 107 -5.92 -14.64 -8.59
N ARG A 108 -5.85 -13.41 -9.13
CA ARG A 108 -6.11 -13.14 -10.56
C ARG A 108 -5.00 -13.70 -11.46
N GLU A 109 -3.74 -13.59 -11.04
CA GLU A 109 -2.60 -14.13 -11.79
C GLU A 109 -2.66 -15.66 -11.86
N ASP A 110 -3.03 -16.32 -10.76
CA ASP A 110 -3.23 -17.78 -10.73
C ASP A 110 -4.38 -18.24 -11.66
N ASP A 111 -5.50 -17.50 -11.70
CA ASP A 111 -6.64 -17.80 -12.58
C ASP A 111 -6.31 -17.60 -14.08
N GLU A 112 -5.55 -16.55 -14.44
CA GLU A 112 -5.09 -16.35 -15.82
C GLU A 112 -4.14 -17.48 -16.28
N PHE A 113 -3.26 -17.96 -15.40
CA PHE A 113 -2.41 -19.12 -15.68
C PHE A 113 -3.23 -20.41 -15.83
N GLY A 114 -4.26 -20.61 -15.00
CA GLY A 114 -5.16 -21.76 -15.08
C GLY A 114 -6.01 -21.79 -16.36
N SER A 115 -6.48 -20.63 -16.81
CA SER A 115 -7.25 -20.48 -18.06
C SER A 115 -6.42 -20.70 -19.32
N SER A 116 -5.11 -20.44 -19.29
CA SER A 116 -4.21 -20.59 -20.45
C SER A 116 -3.83 -22.05 -20.74
N LEU A 117 -4.09 -22.95 -19.78
CA LEU A 117 -3.74 -24.38 -19.85
C LEU A 117 -4.93 -25.31 -20.19
N GLN A 118 -6.10 -24.76 -20.52
CA GLN A 118 -7.26 -25.52 -21.05
C GLN A 118 -7.45 -25.31 -22.55
#